data_AF-A0A1I7Y774-F1
#
_entry.id   AF-A0A1I7Y774-F1
#
_cell.length_a   1.000
_cell.length_b   1.000
_cell.length_c   1.000
_cell.angle_alpha   90.00
_cell.angle_beta   90.00
_cell.angle_gamma   90.00
#
_symmetry.space_group_name_H-M   'P 1'
#
loop_
_entity.id
_entity.type
_entity.pdbx_description
1 polymer ?
#
loop_
_entity_poly.entity_id
_entity_poly.type
_entity_poly.pdbx_seq_one_letter_code
_entity_poly.pdbx_strand_id
1 'polypeptide(L)'
;MCFMKTGERQPFGPEEWLKNDKSHLRIRTLAIASIDQKETSSKDVKEALKISLQMVPHLNNLEHMFVNKSVNERFDFLWKRPCHTLNYYIENTNILKWHLENNDRLKSIKTCILYYGKVRDLISLCAEKRLTWEMRFGLTPNTLECVKTWQGDAQWDEIYPTVTNKNIYVEYAQPEDGTAFYEDDHTRKEFLWSSENESSLTITWK
;
A
#
# COMPACT_ATOMS: atom_id res chain seq x y z
N MET A 1 11.76 12.56 -1.36
CA MET A 1 12.88 12.24 -0.47
C MET A 1 12.68 10.81 0.03
N CYS A 2 13.70 9.96 0.00
CA CYS A 2 13.60 8.59 0.50
C CYS A 2 13.92 8.57 1.99
N PHE A 3 13.10 7.90 2.78
CA PHE A 3 13.33 7.69 4.20
C PHE A 3 13.49 6.21 4.46
N MET A 4 14.39 5.85 5.36
CA MET A 4 14.67 4.46 5.69
C MET A 4 14.51 4.23 7.18
N LYS A 5 14.04 3.04 7.53
CA LYS A 5 13.91 2.60 8.91
C LYS A 5 14.58 1.24 9.08
N THR A 6 15.50 1.14 10.04
CA THR A 6 16.01 -0.14 10.54
C THR A 6 15.21 -0.54 11.78
N GLY A 7 14.24 -1.44 11.63
CA GLY A 7 13.42 -1.92 12.77
C GLY A 7 12.67 -0.79 13.50
N GLU A 8 12.68 -0.82 14.84
CA GLU A 8 11.92 0.09 15.72
C GLU A 8 12.48 1.52 15.87
N ARG A 9 13.61 1.88 15.23
CA ARG A 9 14.21 3.22 15.41
C ARG A 9 13.60 4.31 14.52
N GLN A 10 13.77 5.57 14.91
CA GLN A 10 13.34 6.76 14.13
C GLN A 10 13.82 6.69 12.66
N PRO A 11 13.02 7.21 11.71
CA PRO A 11 13.39 7.25 10.31
C PRO A 11 14.64 8.12 10.11
N PHE A 12 15.55 7.68 9.24
CA PHE A 12 16.77 8.41 8.91
C PHE A 12 16.94 8.53 7.40
N GLY A 13 17.67 9.57 6.99
CA GLY A 13 18.03 9.79 5.59
C GLY A 13 19.08 8.80 5.10
N PRO A 14 19.15 8.52 3.79
CA PRO A 14 20.21 7.71 3.20
C PRO A 14 21.63 8.16 3.52
N GLU A 15 21.87 9.47 3.54
CA GLU A 15 23.17 10.03 3.91
C GLU A 15 23.54 9.75 5.37
N GLU A 16 22.59 9.91 6.29
CA GLU A 16 22.82 9.68 7.72
C GLU A 16 23.12 8.22 7.99
N TRP A 17 22.49 7.30 7.26
CA TRP A 17 22.78 5.88 7.37
C TRP A 17 24.19 5.56 6.86
N LEU A 18 24.58 6.09 5.70
CA LEU A 18 25.92 5.91 5.11
C LEU A 18 27.02 6.50 6.00
N LYS A 19 26.78 7.64 6.66
CA LYS A 19 27.75 8.31 7.55
C LYS A 19 27.94 7.62 8.90
N ASN A 20 26.96 6.85 9.38
CA ASN A 20 26.94 6.33 10.76
C ASN A 20 27.62 4.96 10.97
N ASP A 21 28.42 4.45 10.03
CA ASP A 21 29.02 3.09 10.07
C ASP A 21 27.99 1.95 10.33
N LYS A 22 26.72 2.23 10.02
CA LYS A 22 25.58 1.32 10.21
C LYS A 22 25.35 0.42 9.01
N SER A 23 26.32 0.30 8.11
CA SER A 23 26.26 -0.51 6.89
C SER A 23 26.03 -2.01 7.19
N HIS A 24 26.41 -2.45 8.38
CA HIS A 24 26.16 -3.78 8.93
C HIS A 24 24.70 -4.01 9.34
N LEU A 25 23.91 -2.95 9.58
CA LEU A 25 22.50 -3.06 9.94
C LEU A 25 21.64 -3.29 8.70
N ARG A 26 20.80 -4.33 8.76
CA ARG A 26 19.87 -4.66 7.68
C ARG A 26 18.73 -3.64 7.63
N ILE A 27 18.53 -3.03 6.47
CA ILE A 27 17.37 -2.18 6.20
C ILE A 27 16.15 -3.08 6.01
N ARG A 28 15.13 -2.88 6.85
CA ARG A 28 13.88 -3.66 6.81
C ARG A 28 12.72 -2.88 6.21
N THR A 29 12.79 -1.56 6.25
CA THR A 29 11.74 -0.70 5.74
C THR A 29 12.30 0.36 4.81
N LEU A 30 11.71 0.45 3.62
CA LEU A 30 11.98 1.50 2.67
C LEU A 30 10.73 2.35 2.48
N ALA A 31 10.83 3.65 2.70
CA ALA A 31 9.77 4.60 2.41
C ALA A 31 10.19 5.52 1.26
N ILE A 32 9.43 5.47 0.18
CA ILE A 32 9.62 6.25 -1.03
C ILE A 32 8.56 7.35 -1.04
N ALA A 33 9.02 8.58 -0.81
CA ALA A 33 8.20 9.78 -0.95
C ALA A 33 8.78 10.67 -2.05
N SER A 34 7.91 11.42 -2.73
CA SER A 34 8.34 12.39 -3.75
C SER A 34 9.21 13.47 -3.13
N ILE A 35 10.12 14.01 -3.94
CA ILE A 35 10.81 15.26 -3.65
C ILE A 35 9.87 16.34 -4.21
N ASP A 36 9.38 17.27 -3.38
CA ASP A 36 8.53 18.35 -3.89
C ASP A 36 9.31 19.14 -4.95
N GLN A 37 8.83 19.06 -6.20
CA GLN A 37 9.53 19.57 -7.38
C GLN A 37 9.63 21.10 -7.41
N LYS A 38 8.85 21.80 -6.56
CA LYS A 38 8.73 23.26 -6.65
C LYS A 38 10.01 24.03 -6.28
N GLU A 39 10.99 23.40 -5.62
CA GLU A 39 12.22 24.10 -5.19
C GLU A 39 13.51 23.28 -5.33
N THR A 40 13.46 22.07 -5.86
CA THR A 40 14.67 21.21 -5.85
C THR A 40 15.53 21.44 -7.07
N SER A 41 16.79 21.84 -6.88
CA SER A 41 17.71 22.09 -7.97
C SER A 41 18.13 20.78 -8.68
N SER A 42 18.53 20.88 -9.95
CA SER A 42 19.08 19.73 -10.71
C SER A 42 20.30 19.09 -10.02
N LYS A 43 21.06 19.89 -9.26
CA LYS A 43 22.22 19.42 -8.49
C LYS A 43 21.78 18.49 -7.36
N ASP A 44 20.73 18.86 -6.62
CA ASP A 44 20.20 18.08 -5.50
C ASP A 44 19.60 16.75 -5.97
N VAL A 45 18.98 16.74 -7.17
CA VAL A 45 18.45 15.49 -7.76
C VAL A 45 19.57 14.51 -8.12
N LYS A 46 20.70 15.00 -8.67
CA LYS A 46 21.86 14.14 -9.00
C LYS A 46 22.50 13.57 -7.75
N GLU A 47 22.61 14.38 -6.70
CA GLU A 47 23.14 13.95 -5.41
C GLU A 47 22.24 12.90 -4.76
N ALA A 48 20.93 13.16 -4.71
CA ALA A 48 19.94 12.19 -4.23
C ALA A 48 19.98 10.87 -5.00
N LEU A 49 20.16 10.92 -6.33
CA LEU A 49 20.32 9.73 -7.17
C LEU A 49 21.59 8.94 -6.81
N LYS A 50 22.73 9.64 -6.72
CA LYS A 50 24.02 9.01 -6.36
C LYS A 50 23.93 8.30 -5.02
N ILE A 51 23.36 8.97 -4.02
CA ILE A 51 23.18 8.41 -2.68
C ILE A 51 22.23 7.19 -2.73
N SER A 52 21.09 7.32 -3.43
CA SER A 52 20.13 6.22 -3.56
C SER A 52 20.72 4.98 -4.24
N LEU A 53 21.59 5.17 -5.24
CA LEU A 53 22.29 4.06 -5.90
C LEU A 53 23.25 3.32 -4.95
N GLN A 54 23.93 4.04 -4.06
CA GLN A 54 24.80 3.41 -3.05
C GLN A 54 24.01 2.55 -2.06
N MET A 55 22.72 2.83 -1.86
CA MET A 55 21.87 2.04 -0.96
C MET A 55 21.44 0.71 -1.54
N VAL A 56 21.37 0.55 -2.86
CA VAL A 56 20.75 -0.61 -3.54
C VAL A 56 21.24 -1.97 -3.02
N PRO A 57 22.54 -2.21 -2.77
CA PRO A 57 23.02 -3.49 -2.24
C PRO A 57 22.42 -3.86 -0.87
N HIS A 58 21.94 -2.88 -0.11
CA HIS A 58 21.40 -3.04 1.24
C HIS A 58 19.87 -3.22 1.27
N LEU A 59 19.21 -3.20 0.12
CA LEU A 59 17.74 -3.28 -0.02
C LEU A 59 17.26 -4.65 -0.53
N ASN A 60 17.96 -5.73 -0.21
CA ASN A 60 17.72 -7.08 -0.76
C ASN A 60 16.78 -7.98 0.08
N ASN A 61 16.32 -7.50 1.24
CA ASN A 61 15.46 -8.26 2.14
C ASN A 61 14.53 -7.35 2.96
N LEU A 62 13.78 -6.51 2.23
CA LEU A 62 12.82 -5.59 2.83
C LEU A 62 11.64 -6.38 3.41
N GLU A 63 11.25 -6.01 4.61
CA GLU A 63 10.02 -6.48 5.21
C GLU A 63 8.87 -5.60 4.73
N HIS A 64 9.05 -4.27 4.78
CA HIS A 64 8.03 -3.29 4.41
C HIS A 64 8.55 -2.33 3.35
N MET A 65 7.73 -2.04 2.35
CA MET A 65 7.93 -0.94 1.43
C MET A 65 6.73 0.01 1.51
N PHE A 66 6.98 1.32 1.59
CA PHE A 66 5.95 2.35 1.57
C PHE A 66 6.15 3.23 0.33
N VAL A 67 5.10 3.35 -0.48
CA VAL A 67 5.11 4.07 -1.75
C VAL A 67 3.91 5.02 -1.73
N ASN A 68 4.16 6.27 -1.34
CA ASN A 68 3.11 7.24 -1.00
C ASN A 68 2.90 8.35 -2.04
N LYS A 69 3.86 8.56 -2.94
CA LYS A 69 3.77 9.56 -4.02
C LYS A 69 4.43 9.03 -5.28
N SER A 70 4.04 9.59 -6.44
CA SER A 70 4.61 9.21 -7.74
C SER A 70 6.14 9.16 -7.66
N VAL A 71 6.69 8.01 -8.01
CA VAL A 71 8.13 7.85 -8.07
C VAL A 71 8.59 8.36 -9.43
N ASN A 72 9.56 9.26 -9.43
CA ASN A 72 10.22 9.68 -10.65
C ASN A 72 10.91 8.45 -11.28
N GLU A 73 10.70 8.22 -12.58
CA GLU A 73 11.26 7.07 -13.32
C GLU A 73 12.77 6.87 -13.09
N ARG A 74 13.50 7.96 -12.84
CA ARG A 74 14.94 7.94 -12.50
C ARG A 74 15.27 7.15 -11.24
N PHE A 75 14.29 6.94 -10.36
CA PHE A 75 14.41 6.23 -9.08
C PHE A 75 13.67 4.88 -9.09
N ASP A 76 13.30 4.36 -10.27
CA ASP A 76 12.53 3.12 -10.37
C ASP A 76 13.21 1.91 -9.72
N PHE A 77 14.54 1.90 -9.71
CA PHE A 77 15.32 0.85 -9.09
C PHE A 77 15.03 0.68 -7.60
N LEU A 78 14.50 1.70 -6.92
CA LEU A 78 14.15 1.65 -5.49
C LEU A 78 12.87 0.87 -5.23
N TRP A 79 11.80 1.14 -5.98
CA TRP A 79 10.54 0.41 -5.80
C TRP A 79 10.60 -0.98 -6.45
N LYS A 80 11.47 -1.21 -7.44
CA LYS A 80 11.72 -2.54 -8.01
C LYS A 80 12.52 -3.49 -7.09
N ARG A 81 12.47 -3.29 -5.76
CA ARG A 81 13.11 -4.18 -4.78
C ARG A 81 12.07 -5.13 -4.18
N PRO A 82 12.40 -6.41 -3.97
CA PRO A 82 11.47 -7.35 -3.34
C PRO A 82 11.24 -6.96 -1.87
N CYS A 83 9.99 -7.10 -1.43
CA CYS A 83 9.56 -6.87 -0.05
C CYS A 83 8.49 -7.90 0.38
N HIS A 84 8.26 -8.07 1.68
CA HIS A 84 7.17 -8.93 2.18
C HIS A 84 5.82 -8.23 2.14
N THR A 85 5.79 -6.96 2.51
CA THR A 85 4.59 -6.14 2.58
C THR A 85 4.78 -4.86 1.78
N LEU A 86 3.94 -4.67 0.78
CA LEU A 86 3.89 -3.44 -0.02
C LEU A 86 2.74 -2.55 0.48
N ASN A 87 3.07 -1.36 0.97
CA ASN A 87 2.12 -0.31 1.31
C ASN A 87 2.12 0.71 0.17
N TYR A 88 1.04 0.76 -0.59
CA TYR A 88 0.95 1.44 -1.87
C TYR A 88 -0.32 2.30 -1.94
N TYR A 89 -0.15 3.62 -1.78
CA TYR A 89 -1.26 4.57 -1.66
C TYR A 89 -1.34 5.56 -2.83
N ILE A 90 -0.90 5.14 -4.02
CA ILE A 90 -0.93 5.93 -5.25
C ILE A 90 -1.86 5.26 -6.26
N GLU A 91 -2.42 6.00 -7.20
CA GLU A 91 -3.35 5.43 -8.19
C GLU A 91 -2.69 4.61 -9.32
N ASN A 92 -1.37 4.69 -9.50
CA ASN A 92 -0.66 4.06 -10.62
C ASN A 92 -0.50 2.53 -10.48
N THR A 93 -1.41 1.76 -11.06
CA THR A 93 -1.40 0.30 -10.96
C THR A 93 -0.15 -0.40 -11.53
N ASN A 94 0.73 0.28 -12.27
CA ASN A 94 1.95 -0.32 -12.83
C ASN A 94 2.93 -0.82 -11.75
N ILE A 95 3.10 -0.06 -10.66
CA ILE A 95 4.00 -0.46 -9.56
C ILE A 95 3.43 -1.70 -8.86
N LEU A 96 2.13 -1.68 -8.59
CA LEU A 96 1.41 -2.80 -8.01
C LEU A 96 1.54 -4.06 -8.87
N LYS A 97 1.27 -3.93 -10.17
CA LYS A 97 1.41 -5.00 -11.17
C LYS A 97 2.83 -5.57 -11.19
N TRP A 98 3.84 -4.70 -11.23
CA TRP A 98 5.23 -5.15 -11.23
C TRP A 98 5.56 -5.99 -10.00
N HIS A 99 5.12 -5.59 -8.81
CA HIS A 99 5.36 -6.37 -7.59
C HIS A 99 4.62 -7.71 -7.61
N LEU A 100 3.38 -7.74 -8.09
CA LEU A 100 2.64 -8.99 -8.24
C LEU A 100 3.38 -9.96 -9.18
N GLU A 101 3.89 -9.48 -10.31
CA GLU A 101 4.60 -10.31 -11.29
C GLU A 101 6.01 -10.72 -10.83
N ASN A 102 6.76 -9.82 -10.18
CA ASN A 102 8.21 -9.96 -10.04
C ASN A 102 8.71 -10.12 -8.58
N ASN A 103 7.83 -10.03 -7.57
CA ASN A 103 8.22 -10.14 -6.17
C ASN A 103 7.71 -11.45 -5.55
N ASP A 104 8.50 -12.52 -5.64
CA ASP A 104 8.16 -13.84 -5.08
C ASP A 104 8.11 -13.89 -3.55
N ARG A 105 8.62 -12.84 -2.89
CA ARG A 105 8.57 -12.72 -1.44
C ARG A 105 7.36 -11.95 -0.93
N LEU A 106 6.57 -11.38 -1.83
CA LEU A 106 5.39 -10.62 -1.48
C LEU A 106 4.40 -11.56 -0.78
N LYS A 107 3.92 -11.14 0.38
CA LYS A 107 2.89 -11.84 1.15
C LYS A 107 1.64 -10.99 1.30
N SER A 108 1.82 -9.67 1.42
CA SER A 108 0.69 -8.77 1.63
C SER A 108 0.84 -7.44 0.90
N ILE A 109 -0.30 -6.88 0.53
CA ILE A 109 -0.43 -5.57 -0.10
C ILE A 109 -1.40 -4.74 0.72
N LYS A 110 -1.06 -3.47 0.97
CA LYS A 110 -1.93 -2.48 1.60
C LYS A 110 -2.14 -1.32 0.65
N THR A 111 -3.38 -0.97 0.33
CA THR A 111 -3.71 0.15 -0.57
C THR A 111 -4.83 1.03 -0.04
N CYS A 112 -5.10 2.13 -0.74
CA CYS A 112 -6.44 2.74 -0.71
C CYS A 112 -7.47 1.77 -1.34
N ILE A 113 -8.77 1.99 -1.15
CA ILE A 113 -9.77 1.26 -1.96
C ILE A 113 -9.57 1.57 -3.45
N LEU A 114 -9.48 0.51 -4.25
CA LEU A 114 -9.32 0.61 -5.70
C LEU A 114 -10.61 0.20 -6.38
N TYR A 115 -10.93 0.85 -7.50
CA TYR A 115 -12.04 0.42 -8.35
C TYR A 115 -11.75 -0.97 -8.93
N TYR A 116 -12.68 -1.92 -8.73
CA TYR A 116 -12.54 -3.30 -9.17
C TYR A 116 -12.11 -3.42 -10.64
N GLY A 117 -12.74 -2.65 -11.54
CA GLY A 117 -12.42 -2.66 -12.97
C GLY A 117 -10.99 -2.25 -13.32
N LYS A 118 -10.31 -1.44 -12.48
CA LYS A 118 -8.92 -1.00 -12.70
C LYS A 118 -7.88 -2.06 -12.34
N VAL A 119 -8.24 -3.03 -11.50
CA VAL A 119 -7.33 -4.04 -10.97
C VAL A 119 -7.82 -5.47 -11.18
N ARG A 120 -8.88 -5.65 -11.96
CA ARG A 120 -9.48 -6.96 -12.24
C ARG A 120 -8.48 -7.94 -12.83
N ASP A 121 -7.58 -7.47 -13.69
CA ASP A 121 -6.50 -8.27 -14.30
C ASP A 121 -5.41 -8.67 -13.31
N LEU A 122 -5.34 -8.01 -12.15
CA LEU A 122 -4.36 -8.29 -11.09
C LEU A 122 -4.87 -9.33 -10.08
N ILE A 123 -6.18 -9.57 -10.02
CA ILE A 123 -6.80 -10.47 -9.04
C ILE A 123 -6.32 -11.92 -9.20
N SER A 124 -6.16 -12.39 -10.44
CA SER A 124 -5.66 -13.75 -10.71
C SER A 124 -4.24 -13.95 -10.17
N LEU A 125 -3.38 -12.93 -10.28
CA LEU A 125 -2.02 -12.96 -9.73
C LEU A 125 -2.04 -13.00 -8.20
N CYS A 126 -2.95 -12.25 -7.57
CA CYS A 126 -3.13 -12.30 -6.11
C CYS A 126 -3.58 -13.68 -5.63
N ALA A 127 -4.48 -14.32 -6.39
CA ALA A 127 -4.95 -15.68 -6.10
C ALA A 127 -3.85 -16.72 -6.28
N GLU A 128 -3.13 -16.69 -7.40
CA GLU A 128 -2.01 -17.58 -7.70
C GLU A 128 -0.92 -17.51 -6.61
N LYS A 129 -0.61 -16.29 -6.16
CA LYS A 129 0.40 -16.04 -5.13
C LYS A 129 -0.13 -16.12 -3.69
N ARG A 130 -1.43 -16.40 -3.49
CA ARG A 130 -2.09 -16.49 -2.18
C ARG A 130 -1.79 -15.30 -1.27
N LEU A 131 -1.91 -14.10 -1.83
CA LEU A 131 -1.58 -12.88 -1.11
C LEU A 131 -2.68 -12.49 -0.11
N THR A 132 -2.36 -11.60 0.81
CA THR A 132 -3.36 -10.84 1.55
C THR A 132 -3.41 -9.42 1.02
N TRP A 133 -4.58 -8.93 0.62
CA TRP A 133 -4.78 -7.56 0.15
C TRP A 133 -5.71 -6.80 1.09
N GLU A 134 -5.16 -5.83 1.80
CA GLU A 134 -5.88 -4.91 2.68
C GLU A 134 -6.09 -3.56 1.98
N MET A 135 -7.33 -3.13 1.83
CA MET A 135 -7.71 -1.84 1.26
C MET A 135 -8.29 -0.95 2.36
N ARG A 136 -7.70 0.21 2.63
CA ARG A 136 -8.18 1.18 3.63
C ARG A 136 -8.85 2.38 2.97
N PHE A 137 -9.91 2.89 3.58
CA PHE A 137 -10.70 4.00 3.03
C PHE A 137 -11.60 4.63 4.09
N GLY A 138 -11.98 5.88 3.84
CA GLY A 138 -13.11 6.51 4.55
C GLY A 138 -14.43 5.94 4.06
N LEU A 139 -15.35 5.66 4.98
CA LEU A 139 -16.67 5.14 4.63
C LEU A 139 -17.56 6.26 4.06
N THR A 140 -17.93 6.11 2.80
CA THR A 140 -18.81 7.01 2.04
C THR A 140 -19.70 6.15 1.14
N PRO A 141 -20.80 6.68 0.57
CA PRO A 141 -21.59 5.91 -0.39
C PRO A 141 -20.76 5.44 -1.59
N ASN A 142 -19.84 6.27 -2.09
CA ASN A 142 -18.99 5.92 -3.23
C ASN A 142 -18.03 4.77 -2.90
N THR A 143 -17.37 4.82 -1.73
CA THR A 143 -16.47 3.74 -1.31
C THR A 143 -17.24 2.48 -0.95
N LEU A 144 -18.44 2.59 -0.38
CA LEU A 144 -19.33 1.46 -0.13
C LEU A 144 -19.76 0.76 -1.44
N GLU A 145 -20.13 1.52 -2.47
CA GLU A 145 -20.41 0.95 -3.79
C GLU A 145 -19.19 0.23 -4.37
N CYS A 146 -17.98 0.78 -4.18
CA CYS A 146 -16.76 0.08 -4.57
C CYS A 146 -16.62 -1.26 -3.81
N VAL A 147 -16.84 -1.28 -2.49
CA VAL A 147 -16.80 -2.51 -1.68
C VAL A 147 -17.79 -3.56 -2.21
N LYS A 148 -19.02 -3.17 -2.56
CA LYS A 148 -20.01 -4.07 -3.17
C LYS A 148 -19.53 -4.65 -4.50
N THR A 149 -18.82 -3.88 -5.32
CA THR A 149 -18.23 -4.45 -6.56
C THR A 149 -17.15 -5.50 -6.27
N TRP A 150 -16.43 -5.37 -5.15
CA TRP A 150 -15.46 -6.38 -4.71
C TRP A 150 -16.08 -7.61 -4.09
N GLN A 151 -17.28 -7.49 -3.50
CA GLN A 151 -18.07 -8.63 -3.05
C GLN A 151 -18.37 -9.57 -4.23
N GLY A 152 -18.80 -9.02 -5.38
CA GLY A 152 -19.24 -9.83 -6.52
C GLY A 152 -20.56 -10.53 -6.19
N ASP A 153 -20.68 -11.80 -6.52
CA ASP A 153 -21.88 -12.61 -6.25
C ASP A 153 -21.94 -13.18 -4.82
N ALA A 154 -20.88 -12.97 -4.03
CA ALA A 154 -20.81 -13.37 -2.63
C ALA A 154 -21.96 -12.76 -1.84
N GLN A 155 -22.67 -13.52 -1.00
CA GLN A 155 -23.60 -12.94 -0.02
C GLN A 155 -22.86 -12.76 1.29
N TRP A 156 -22.83 -11.53 1.82
CA TRP A 156 -22.26 -11.28 3.14
C TRP A 156 -23.27 -11.69 4.19
N ASP A 157 -22.79 -12.34 5.25
CA ASP A 157 -23.64 -12.83 6.33
C ASP A 157 -24.22 -11.69 7.19
N GLU A 158 -23.66 -10.47 7.10
CA GLU A 158 -24.08 -9.29 7.86
C GLU A 158 -24.26 -8.02 6.99
N ILE A 159 -25.21 -7.18 7.43
CA ILE A 159 -25.84 -6.10 6.67
C ILE A 159 -24.83 -4.97 6.44
N TYR A 160 -24.64 -4.58 5.17
CA TYR A 160 -23.90 -3.38 4.82
C TYR A 160 -24.35 -2.17 5.66
N PRO A 161 -23.43 -1.34 6.17
CA PRO A 161 -23.82 -0.13 6.89
C PRO A 161 -24.71 0.76 6.02
N THR A 162 -25.75 1.32 6.61
CA THR A 162 -26.56 2.34 5.93
C THR A 162 -25.80 3.65 5.95
N VAL A 163 -25.21 4.02 4.81
CA VAL A 163 -24.49 5.30 4.65
C VAL A 163 -25.42 6.29 3.95
N THR A 164 -25.97 7.25 4.69
CA THR A 164 -26.98 8.21 4.18
C THR A 164 -26.38 9.44 3.51
N ASN A 165 -25.05 9.64 3.58
CA ASN A 165 -24.46 10.95 3.34
C ASN A 165 -23.71 11.05 1.99
N LYS A 166 -24.17 11.92 1.07
CA LYS A 166 -23.52 12.14 -0.25
C LYS A 166 -22.32 13.10 -0.21
N ASN A 167 -22.05 13.76 0.92
CA ASN A 167 -21.01 14.79 1.04
C ASN A 167 -20.03 14.53 2.20
N ILE A 168 -18.75 14.78 1.91
CA ILE A 168 -17.56 14.44 2.72
C ILE A 168 -17.29 15.40 3.90
N TYR A 169 -18.07 16.47 4.04
CA TYR A 169 -17.73 17.63 4.88
C TYR A 169 -18.66 17.87 6.07
N VAL A 170 -19.53 16.93 6.42
CA VAL A 170 -20.44 17.12 7.56
C VAL A 170 -20.38 15.90 8.49
N GLU A 171 -19.95 16.15 9.73
CA GLU A 171 -20.05 15.21 10.85
C GLU A 171 -21.50 14.79 11.05
N TYR A 172 -21.84 13.55 10.71
CA TYR A 172 -23.07 12.89 11.13
C TYR A 172 -22.84 11.39 11.29
N ALA A 173 -23.71 10.78 12.11
CA ALA A 173 -23.82 9.37 12.48
C ALA A 173 -23.25 8.41 11.42
N GLN A 174 -21.94 8.19 11.48
CA GLN A 174 -21.31 7.01 10.93
C GLN A 174 -21.98 5.81 11.61
N PRO A 175 -22.17 4.68 10.90
CA PRO A 175 -22.66 3.47 11.55
C PRO A 175 -21.77 3.15 12.74
N GLU A 176 -22.37 2.69 13.85
CA GLU A 176 -21.61 2.09 14.94
C GLU A 176 -20.70 1.00 14.37
N ASP A 177 -19.48 0.92 14.91
CA ASP A 177 -18.42 0.05 14.41
C ASP A 177 -18.97 -1.35 14.11
N GLY A 178 -18.52 -1.95 13.01
CA GLY A 178 -19.07 -3.23 12.59
C GLY A 178 -18.16 -3.98 11.64
N THR A 179 -18.56 -5.21 11.38
CA THR A 179 -17.83 -6.16 10.56
C THR A 179 -18.80 -6.86 9.63
N ALA A 180 -18.36 -7.21 8.43
CA ALA A 180 -19.05 -8.12 7.55
C ALA A 180 -18.05 -9.11 6.97
N PHE A 181 -18.52 -10.34 6.77
CA PHE A 181 -17.68 -11.48 6.48
C PHE A 181 -18.23 -12.29 5.31
N TYR A 182 -17.31 -12.83 4.53
CA TYR A 182 -17.57 -13.84 3.51
C TYR A 182 -16.39 -14.80 3.39
N GLU A 183 -16.65 -16.08 3.30
CA GLU A 183 -15.63 -17.10 3.09
C GLU A 183 -16.18 -18.24 2.21
N ASP A 184 -15.37 -18.63 1.22
CA ASP A 184 -15.58 -19.82 0.42
C ASP A 184 -14.29 -20.68 0.38
N ASP A 185 -14.27 -21.70 -0.49
CA ASP A 185 -13.14 -22.61 -0.65
C ASP A 185 -11.86 -21.93 -1.17
N HIS A 186 -11.97 -20.75 -1.78
CA HIS A 186 -10.89 -20.07 -2.50
C HIS A 186 -10.49 -18.73 -1.89
N THR A 187 -11.41 -18.04 -1.20
CA THR A 187 -11.17 -16.70 -0.68
C THR A 187 -11.90 -16.44 0.63
N ARG A 188 -11.30 -15.57 1.43
CA ARG A 188 -11.91 -14.93 2.60
C ARG A 188 -11.91 -13.42 2.36
N LYS A 189 -13.06 -12.78 2.56
CA LYS A 189 -13.24 -11.33 2.51
C LYS A 189 -13.76 -10.85 3.87
N GLU A 190 -13.14 -9.83 4.41
CA GLU A 190 -13.49 -9.23 5.69
C GLU A 190 -13.57 -7.72 5.53
N PHE A 191 -14.73 -7.15 5.83
CA PHE A 191 -14.96 -5.71 5.78
C PHE A 191 -15.20 -5.19 7.17
N LEU A 192 -14.36 -4.26 7.61
CA LEU A 192 -14.41 -3.60 8.90
C LEU A 192 -14.73 -2.13 8.67
N TRP A 193 -15.65 -1.56 9.46
CA TRP A 193 -15.88 -0.12 9.49
C TRP A 193 -15.91 0.39 10.92
N SER A 194 -15.43 1.62 11.09
CA SER A 194 -15.49 2.33 12.36
C SER A 194 -16.04 3.74 12.20
N SER A 195 -16.60 4.25 13.29
CA SER A 195 -17.15 5.59 13.44
C SER A 195 -16.10 6.71 13.30
N GLU A 196 -14.81 6.40 13.47
CA GLU A 196 -13.68 7.33 13.37
C GLU A 196 -13.13 7.49 11.94
N ASN A 197 -13.92 7.15 10.91
CA ASN A 197 -13.59 7.23 9.49
C ASN A 197 -12.51 6.25 8.98
N GLU A 198 -12.10 5.25 9.77
CA GLU A 198 -11.22 4.19 9.28
C GLU A 198 -12.06 2.94 8.96
N SER A 199 -12.17 2.61 7.68
CA SER A 199 -12.73 1.34 7.20
C SER A 199 -11.69 0.58 6.39
N SER A 200 -11.83 -0.75 6.35
CA SER A 200 -10.95 -1.61 5.58
C SER A 200 -11.68 -2.80 4.97
N LEU A 201 -11.26 -3.20 3.77
CA LEU A 201 -11.63 -4.46 3.13
C LEU A 201 -10.36 -5.30 2.97
N THR A 202 -10.34 -6.45 3.62
CA THR A 202 -9.24 -7.42 3.53
C THR A 202 -9.69 -8.63 2.73
N ILE A 203 -8.90 -9.00 1.72
CA ILE A 203 -9.11 -10.19 0.89
C ILE A 203 -7.90 -11.11 1.06
N THR A 204 -8.16 -12.37 1.39
CA THR A 204 -7.15 -13.43 1.47
C THR A 204 -7.53 -14.56 0.51
N TRP A 205 -6.56 -15.05 -0.26
CA TRP A 205 -6.75 -16.19 -1.17
C TRP A 205 -6.12 -17.47 -0.58
N LYS A 206 -6.78 -18.63 -0.76
CA LYS A 206 -6.44 -19.92 -0.13
C LYS A 206 -5.69 -20.89 -1.06
#